data_AF-A0AAD0YSR5-F1
#
_entry.id   AF-A0AAD0YSR5-F1
#
_cell.length_a   1.000
_cell.length_b   1.000
_cell.length_c   1.000
_cell.angle_alpha   90.00
_cell.angle_beta   90.00
_cell.angle_gamma   90.00
#
_symmetry.space_group_name_H-M   'P 1'
#
loop_
_entity.id
_entity.type
_entity.pdbx_description
1 polymer ?
#
loop_
_entity_poly.entity_id
_entity_poly.type
_entity_poly.pdbx_seq_one_letter_code
_entity_poly.pdbx_strand_id
1 'polypeptide(L)'
;MTRSEEIVSQYFAFLEKHIHEVISGTVPEFMEVNEIAGELAVSHKHLTDTVKKETGQHPCHFYDEKIILEAKKILIRSDQSVAEIARMFTYDPSNFSKFFKKMTGCTPGEFRVSGKS
;
A
#
# COMPACT_ATOMS: atom_id res chain seq x y z
N MET A 1 -7.11 1.76 25.60
CA MET A 1 -7.14 1.28 24.21
C MET A 1 -8.25 0.27 24.10
N THR A 2 -9.24 0.49 23.23
CA THR A 2 -10.33 -0.45 22.97
C THR A 2 -9.83 -1.60 22.08
N ARG A 3 -10.57 -2.71 22.02
CA ARG A 3 -10.24 -3.82 21.12
C ARG A 3 -10.28 -3.41 19.65
N SER A 4 -11.17 -2.48 19.27
CA SER A 4 -11.23 -1.98 17.89
C SER A 4 -10.03 -1.11 17.55
N GLU A 5 -9.64 -0.20 18.44
CA GLU A 5 -8.40 0.60 18.29
C GLU A 5 -7.16 -0.29 18.16
N GLU A 6 -7.10 -1.38 18.92
CA GLU A 6 -6.01 -2.35 18.86
C GLU A 6 -5.93 -3.05 17.49
N ILE A 7 -7.06 -3.55 16.97
CA ILE A 7 -7.11 -4.20 15.65
C ILE A 7 -6.68 -3.24 14.54
N VAL A 8 -7.16 -1.99 14.59
CA VAL A 8 -6.78 -0.96 13.62
C VAL A 8 -5.29 -0.65 13.68
N SER A 9 -4.74 -0.51 14.89
CA SER A 9 -3.31 -0.25 15.08
C SER A 9 -2.46 -1.41 14.57
N GLN A 10 -2.86 -2.66 14.85
CA GLN A 10 -2.19 -3.86 14.34
C GLN A 10 -2.26 -3.95 12.81
N TYR A 11 -3.41 -3.62 12.21
CA TYR A 11 -3.57 -3.59 10.76
C TYR A 11 -2.60 -2.60 10.10
N PHE A 12 -2.53 -1.36 10.60
CA PHE A 12 -1.60 -0.38 10.04
C PHE A 12 -0.13 -0.78 10.23
N ALA A 13 0.23 -1.28 11.42
CA ALA A 13 1.58 -1.79 11.66
C ALA A 13 1.94 -2.95 10.73
N PHE A 14 0.98 -3.85 10.47
CA PHE A 14 1.14 -4.93 9.50
C PHE A 14 1.38 -4.39 8.09
N LEU A 15 0.55 -3.45 7.62
CA LEU A 15 0.73 -2.86 6.28
C LEU A 15 2.12 -2.25 6.11
N GLU A 16 2.60 -1.50 7.11
CA GLU A 16 3.93 -0.88 7.05
C GLU A 16 5.04 -1.91 6.90
N LYS A 17 5.00 -2.96 7.72
CA LYS A 17 5.97 -4.04 7.67
C LYS A 17 5.89 -4.80 6.35
N HIS A 18 4.71 -5.26 5.96
CA HIS A 18 4.51 -6.12 4.80
C HIS A 18 4.87 -5.41 3.49
N ILE A 19 4.48 -4.14 3.33
CA ILE A 19 4.85 -3.36 2.15
C ILE A 19 6.37 -3.20 2.06
N HIS A 20 7.06 -2.97 3.18
CA HIS A 20 8.52 -2.92 3.19
C HIS A 20 9.16 -4.27 2.82
N GLU A 21 8.61 -5.37 3.31
CA GLU A 21 9.07 -6.72 2.98
C GLU A 21 8.90 -7.03 1.48
N VAL A 22 7.79 -6.62 0.87
CA VAL A 22 7.57 -6.78 -0.59
C VAL A 22 8.58 -5.94 -1.38
N ILE A 23 8.70 -4.65 -1.05
CA ILE A 23 9.59 -3.71 -1.77
C ILE A 23 11.06 -4.14 -1.68
N SER A 24 11.47 -4.72 -0.54
CA SER A 24 12.82 -5.25 -0.32
C SER A 24 13.07 -6.61 -0.97
N GLY A 25 12.02 -7.27 -1.49
CA GLY A 25 12.10 -8.62 -2.04
C GLY A 25 12.20 -9.72 -0.98
N THR A 26 11.91 -9.40 0.28
CA THR A 26 11.87 -10.39 1.38
C THR A 26 10.69 -11.34 1.23
N VAL A 27 9.56 -10.83 0.73
CA VAL A 27 8.38 -11.63 0.37
C VAL A 27 7.98 -11.33 -1.08
N PRO A 28 7.45 -12.31 -1.82
CA PRO A 28 7.33 -12.19 -3.27
C PRO A 28 6.12 -11.37 -3.73
N GLU A 29 5.05 -11.30 -2.93
CA GLU A 29 3.75 -10.77 -3.37
C GLU A 29 3.01 -10.05 -2.23
N PHE A 30 2.11 -9.14 -2.61
CA PHE A 30 1.19 -8.50 -1.67
C PHE A 30 0.13 -9.49 -1.19
N MET A 31 -0.38 -9.27 0.03
CA MET A 31 -1.40 -10.13 0.61
C MET A 31 -2.77 -9.52 0.38
N GLU A 32 -3.77 -10.37 0.17
CA GLU A 32 -5.16 -9.96 0.16
C GLU A 32 -5.66 -9.69 1.60
N VAL A 33 -6.71 -8.88 1.75
CA VAL A 33 -7.21 -8.47 3.09
C VAL A 33 -7.65 -9.68 3.94
N ASN A 34 -8.10 -10.78 3.34
CA ASN A 34 -8.42 -12.02 4.05
C ASN A 34 -7.17 -12.72 4.63
N GLU A 35 -6.04 -12.67 3.92
CA GLU A 35 -4.77 -13.23 4.40
C GLU A 35 -4.25 -12.40 5.58
N ILE A 36 -4.28 -11.07 5.45
CA ILE A 36 -3.92 -10.15 6.54
C ILE A 36 -4.81 -10.38 7.78
N ALA A 37 -6.12 -10.57 7.58
CA ALA A 37 -7.02 -10.90 8.69
C ALA A 37 -6.60 -12.19 9.41
N GLY A 38 -6.17 -13.20 8.65
CA GLY A 38 -5.60 -14.45 9.18
C GLY A 38 -4.35 -14.21 10.04
N GLU A 39 -3.40 -13.42 9.54
CA GLU A 39 -2.19 -13.03 10.28
C GLU A 39 -2.49 -12.27 11.58
N LEU A 40 -3.58 -11.50 11.59
CA LEU A 40 -4.05 -10.76 12.76
C LEU A 40 -4.99 -11.58 13.67
N ALA A 41 -5.18 -12.87 13.40
CA ALA A 41 -6.07 -13.78 14.12
C ALA A 41 -7.52 -13.23 14.25
N VAL A 42 -8.01 -12.55 13.21
CA VAL A 42 -9.38 -12.05 13.11
C VAL A 42 -10.05 -12.52 11.82
N SER A 43 -11.37 -12.62 11.81
CA SER A 43 -12.09 -12.88 10.55
C SER A 43 -11.97 -11.70 9.60
N HIS A 44 -11.95 -11.95 8.29
CA HIS A 44 -11.99 -10.92 7.26
C HIS A 44 -13.11 -9.89 7.48
N LYS A 45 -14.32 -10.36 7.81
CA LYS A 45 -15.46 -9.48 8.11
C LYS A 45 -15.18 -8.59 9.31
N HIS A 46 -14.66 -9.15 10.41
CA HIS A 46 -14.37 -8.38 11.61
C HIS A 46 -13.29 -7.32 11.38
N LEU A 47 -12.24 -7.64 10.63
CA LEU A 47 -11.22 -6.66 10.23
C LEU A 47 -11.84 -5.53 9.41
N THR A 48 -12.57 -5.87 8.35
CA THR A 48 -13.20 -4.90 7.46
C THR A 48 -14.19 -3.98 8.18
N ASP A 49 -15.10 -4.56 8.97
CA ASP A 49 -16.10 -3.79 9.73
C ASP A 49 -15.43 -2.89 10.76
N THR A 50 -14.38 -3.37 11.43
CA THR A 50 -13.65 -2.62 12.47
C THR A 50 -12.89 -1.45 11.86
N VAL A 51 -12.07 -1.69 10.82
CA VAL A 51 -11.33 -0.62 10.15
C VAL A 51 -12.30 0.42 9.58
N LYS A 52 -13.37 -0.01 8.92
CA LYS A 52 -14.36 0.92 8.36
C LYS A 52 -15.08 1.73 9.44
N LYS A 53 -15.41 1.12 10.57
CA LYS A 53 -16.06 1.82 11.69
C LYS A 53 -15.16 2.89 12.29
N GLU A 54 -13.90 2.57 12.54
CA GLU A 54 -12.96 3.46 13.24
C GLU A 54 -12.36 4.54 12.31
N THR A 55 -12.23 4.25 11.02
CA THR A 55 -11.52 5.15 10.07
C THR A 55 -12.43 5.74 8.98
N GLY A 56 -13.64 5.20 8.81
CA GLY A 56 -14.57 5.58 7.75
C GLY A 56 -14.31 4.93 6.38
N GLN A 57 -13.21 4.18 6.20
CA GLN A 57 -12.82 3.62 4.90
C GLN A 57 -12.54 2.12 4.96
N HIS A 58 -12.63 1.46 3.80
CA HIS A 58 -12.33 0.02 3.67
C HIS A 58 -10.83 -0.26 3.86
N PRO A 59 -10.39 -1.40 4.45
CA PRO A 59 -8.97 -1.75 4.57
C PRO A 59 -8.15 -1.57 3.28
N CYS A 60 -8.66 -2.07 2.14
CA CYS A 60 -8.00 -1.93 0.83
C CYS A 60 -7.64 -0.49 0.47
N HIS A 61 -8.45 0.49 0.88
CA HIS A 61 -8.17 1.91 0.61
C HIS A 61 -6.83 2.32 1.23
N PHE A 62 -6.62 1.99 2.51
CA PHE A 62 -5.37 2.29 3.21
C PHE A 62 -4.18 1.52 2.65
N TYR A 63 -4.43 0.30 2.17
CA TYR A 63 -3.39 -0.49 1.52
C TYR A 63 -2.92 0.21 0.23
N ASP A 64 -3.86 0.55 -0.65
CA ASP A 64 -3.58 1.28 -1.89
C ASP A 64 -2.88 2.61 -1.61
N GLU A 65 -3.36 3.37 -0.62
CA GLU A 65 -2.74 4.63 -0.21
C GLU A 65 -1.30 4.44 0.26
N LYS A 66 -1.02 3.38 1.04
CA LYS A 66 0.32 3.12 1.56
C LYS A 66 1.28 2.70 0.45
N ILE A 67 0.82 1.89 -0.51
CA ILE A 67 1.58 1.54 -1.72
C ILE A 67 1.96 2.82 -2.47
N ILE A 68 0.99 3.71 -2.72
CA ILE A 68 1.22 4.97 -3.41
C ILE A 68 2.17 5.89 -2.64
N LEU A 69 2.05 5.93 -1.31
CA LEU A 69 2.95 6.72 -0.46
C LEU A 69 4.40 6.26 -0.60
N GLU A 70 4.67 4.96 -0.52
CA GLU A 70 6.02 4.42 -0.68
C GLU A 70 6.54 4.60 -2.12
N ALA A 71 5.68 4.39 -3.11
CA ALA A 71 6.02 4.65 -4.52
C ALA A 71 6.44 6.11 -4.74
N LYS A 72 5.69 7.08 -4.20
CA LYS A 72 6.04 8.51 -4.25
C LYS A 72 7.40 8.79 -3.61
N LYS A 73 7.69 8.19 -2.45
CA LYS A 73 8.99 8.35 -1.79
C LYS A 73 10.14 7.86 -2.66
N ILE A 74 10.02 6.68 -3.27
CA ILE A 74 11.05 6.12 -4.16
C ILE A 74 11.19 6.97 -5.43
N LEU A 75 10.08 7.44 -6.01
CA LEU A 75 10.07 8.32 -7.19
C LEU A 75 10.84 9.63 -6.97
N ILE A 76 10.80 10.18 -5.75
CA ILE A 76 11.50 11.42 -5.38
C ILE A 76 12.98 11.17 -5.05
N ARG A 77 13.28 10.06 -4.36
CA ARG A 77 14.60 9.81 -3.75
C ARG A 77 15.55 9.00 -4.64
N SER A 78 15.08 8.46 -5.76
CA SER A 78 15.89 7.60 -6.64
C SER A 78 15.72 7.97 -8.11
N ASP A 79 16.73 7.61 -8.91
CA ASP A 79 16.70 7.73 -10.37
C ASP A 79 16.27 6.43 -11.07
N GLN A 80 15.81 5.42 -10.32
CA GLN A 80 15.27 4.18 -10.88
C GLN A 80 14.17 4.49 -11.89
N SER A 81 14.08 3.76 -12.99
CA SER A 81 13.00 3.92 -13.96
C SER A 81 11.63 3.60 -13.36
N VAL A 82 10.55 4.16 -13.93
CA VAL A 82 9.17 3.82 -13.52
C VAL A 82 8.92 2.31 -13.64
N ALA A 83 9.56 1.65 -14.61
CA ALA A 83 9.44 0.21 -14.80
C ALA A 83 10.13 -0.59 -13.68
N GLU A 84 11.30 -0.16 -13.21
CA GLU A 84 11.97 -0.79 -12.06
C GLU A 84 11.17 -0.61 -10.78
N ILE A 85 10.66 0.60 -10.54
CA ILE A 85 9.80 0.88 -9.38
C ILE A 85 8.55 0.00 -9.43
N ALA A 86 7.85 -0.06 -10.57
CA ALA A 86 6.66 -0.91 -10.71
C ALA A 86 6.93 -2.36 -10.30
N ARG A 87 8.07 -2.92 -10.72
CA ARG A 87 8.48 -4.29 -10.39
C ARG A 87 8.79 -4.50 -8.90
N MET A 88 9.30 -3.49 -8.19
CA MET A 88 9.49 -3.56 -6.73
C MET A 88 8.16 -3.73 -5.99
N PHE A 89 7.09 -3.16 -6.56
CA PHE A 89 5.72 -3.32 -6.06
C PHE A 89 5.00 -4.48 -6.77
N THR A 90 5.72 -5.41 -7.41
CA THR A 90 5.15 -6.59 -8.09
C THR A 90 4.13 -6.29 -9.20
N TYR A 91 4.03 -5.04 -9.64
CA TYR A 91 3.18 -4.63 -10.77
C TYR A 91 3.95 -4.71 -12.09
N ASP A 92 3.25 -4.99 -13.18
CA ASP A 92 3.77 -4.60 -14.49
C ASP A 92 3.74 -3.07 -14.64
N PRO A 93 4.66 -2.49 -15.44
CA PRO A 93 4.78 -1.04 -15.58
C PRO A 93 3.50 -0.33 -16.06
N SER A 94 2.67 -1.00 -16.87
CA SER A 94 1.46 -0.42 -17.43
C SER A 94 0.35 -0.33 -16.38
N ASN A 95 0.13 -1.41 -15.63
CA ASN A 95 -0.86 -1.44 -14.55
C ASN A 95 -0.44 -0.53 -13.40
N PHE A 96 0.84 -0.50 -13.03
CA PHE A 96 1.34 0.45 -12.04
C PHE A 96 1.06 1.90 -12.44
N SER A 97 1.33 2.27 -13.68
CA SER A 97 1.10 3.64 -14.16
C SER A 97 -0.39 4.02 -14.15
N LYS A 98 -1.28 3.10 -14.51
CA LYS A 98 -2.74 3.30 -14.44
C LYS A 98 -3.22 3.44 -13.00
N PHE A 99 -2.76 2.54 -12.13
CA PHE A 99 -3.07 2.55 -10.70
C PHE A 99 -2.61 3.86 -10.04
N PHE A 100 -1.35 4.25 -10.25
CA PHE A 100 -0.78 5.49 -9.72
C PHE A 100 -1.55 6.72 -10.22
N LYS A 101 -1.91 6.77 -11.50
CA LYS A 101 -2.71 7.86 -12.05
C LYS A 101 -4.12 7.91 -11.47
N LYS A 102 -4.77 6.75 -11.30
CA LYS A 102 -6.09 6.68 -10.66
C LYS A 102 -6.06 7.23 -9.24
N MET A 103 -4.99 6.94 -8.50
CA MET A 103 -4.86 7.34 -7.08
C MET A 103 -4.36 8.77 -6.89
N THR A 104 -3.57 9.31 -7.83
CA THR A 104 -2.88 10.60 -7.64
C THR A 104 -3.30 11.70 -8.62
N GLY A 105 -4.00 11.34 -9.70
CA GLY A 105 -4.38 12.25 -10.78
C GLY A 105 -3.32 12.41 -11.88
N CYS A 106 -2.08 11.96 -11.68
CA CYS A 106 -1.01 12.04 -12.66
C CYS A 106 -0.21 10.73 -12.76
N THR A 107 0.54 10.55 -13.84
CA THR A 107 1.41 9.37 -14.01
C THR A 107 2.64 9.44 -13.09
N PRO A 108 3.31 8.31 -12.79
CA PRO A 108 4.56 8.31 -12.02
C PRO A 108 5.65 9.21 -12.61
N GLY A 109 5.73 9.26 -13.95
CA GLY A 109 6.68 10.10 -14.67
C GLY A 109 6.39 11.59 -14.50
N GLU A 110 5.13 12.00 -14.68
CA GLU A 110 4.69 13.39 -14.44
C GLU A 110 4.95 13.81 -12.98
N PHE A 111 4.62 12.93 -12.02
CA PHE A 111 4.88 13.17 -10.61
C PHE A 111 6.37 13.43 -10.34
N ARG A 112 7.27 12.59 -10.88
CA ARG A 112 8.72 12.76 -10.70
C ARG A 112 9.23 14.10 -11.22
N VAL A 113 8.76 14.54 -12.39
CA VAL A 113 9.17 15.84 -12.97
C VAL A 113 8.71 16.98 -12.07
N SER A 114 7.47 16.94 -11.58
CA SER A 114 6.93 17.98 -10.69
C SER A 114 7.63 18.05 -9.31
N GLY A 115 8.08 16.91 -8.78
CA GLY A 115 8.74 16.85 -7.47
C GLY A 115 10.22 17.24 -7.48
N LYS A 116 10.84 17.40 -8.65
CA LYS A 116 12.22 17.87 -8.82
C LYS A 116 12.30 19.39 -9.12
N SER A 117 11.19 20.11 -9.04
CA SER A 117 11.12 21.58 -9.22
C SER A 117 11.34 22.33 -7.91
#